data_AF-A0AB34QRB2-F1
#
_entry.id   AF-A0AB34QRB2-F1
#
_cell.length_a   1.000
_cell.length_b   1.000
_cell.length_c   1.000
_cell.angle_alpha   90.00
_cell.angle_beta   90.00
_cell.angle_gamma   90.00
#
_symmetry.space_group_name_H-M   'P 1'
#
loop_
_entity.id
_entity.type
_entity.pdbx_description
1 polymer ?
#
loop_
_entity_poly.entity_id
_entity_poly.type
_entity_poly.pdbx_seq_one_letter_code
_entity_poly.pdbx_strand_id
1 'polypeptide(L)'
;MINEIQEKLREIKELEFALRASKSNTVSCVLQEAIDIRQNEIDELKPNGVVLVDVLLKDGTELKQCLLFSVKDGIGSHALTDTYIAREMLTQEDEVYLQQVNEELGDFAGNIETSDIDEYSVSYTNEIIK
;
A
#
# COMPACT_ATOMS: atom_id res chain seq x y z
N MET A 1 5.02 -15.21 -1.77
CA MET A 1 4.34 -13.91 -1.99
C MET A 1 5.11 -12.72 -1.42
N ILE A 2 5.07 -12.39 -0.11
CA ILE A 2 5.79 -11.20 0.43
C ILE A 2 7.31 -11.25 0.13
N ASN A 3 7.93 -12.42 0.32
CA ASN A 3 9.35 -12.60 0.01
C ASN A 3 9.66 -12.41 -1.49
N GLU A 4 8.76 -12.84 -2.39
CA GLU A 4 8.98 -12.74 -3.84
C GLU A 4 8.85 -11.29 -4.33
N ILE A 5 7.88 -10.53 -3.81
CA ILE A 5 7.75 -9.09 -4.12
C ILE A 5 8.97 -8.33 -3.58
N GLN A 6 9.40 -8.59 -2.35
CA GLN A 6 10.58 -7.95 -1.76
C GLN A 6 11.87 -8.28 -2.53
N GLU A 7 12.04 -9.53 -2.98
CA GLU A 7 13.16 -9.92 -3.82
C GLU A 7 13.15 -9.18 -5.15
N LYS A 8 12.01 -9.08 -5.83
CA LYS A 8 11.88 -8.34 -7.10
C LYS A 8 12.14 -6.84 -6.93
N LEU A 9 11.69 -6.23 -5.83
CA LEU A 9 11.99 -4.83 -5.52
C LEU A 9 13.49 -4.60 -5.28
N ARG A 10 14.16 -5.55 -4.62
CA ARG A 10 15.62 -5.50 -4.46
C ARG A 10 16.32 -5.60 -5.82
N GLU A 11 15.90 -6.51 -6.70
CA GLU A 11 16.43 -6.63 -8.06
C GLU A 11 16.26 -5.34 -8.86
N ILE A 12 15.07 -4.72 -8.81
CA ILE A 12 14.81 -3.43 -9.47
C ILE A 12 15.80 -2.37 -8.98
N LYS A 13 16.03 -2.27 -7.67
CA LYS A 13 16.96 -1.28 -7.10
C LYS A 13 18.39 -1.47 -7.61
N GLU A 14 18.84 -2.71 -7.78
CA GLU A 14 20.15 -3.03 -8.35
C GLU A 14 20.22 -2.65 -9.84
N LEU A 15 19.17 -2.94 -10.61
CA LEU A 15 19.06 -2.60 -12.03
C LEU A 15 19.02 -1.08 -12.25
N GLU A 16 18.28 -0.33 -11.43
CA GLU A 16 18.26 1.13 -11.46
C GLU A 16 19.63 1.74 -11.18
N PHE A 17 20.37 1.16 -10.23
CA PHE A 17 21.73 1.61 -9.94
C PHE A 17 22.66 1.38 -11.15
N ALA A 18 22.58 0.21 -11.78
CA ALA A 18 23.34 -0.09 -12.99
C ALA A 18 22.94 0.81 -14.17
N LEU A 19 21.65 1.12 -14.32
CA LEU A 19 21.11 1.99 -15.36
C LEU A 19 21.66 3.41 -15.22
N ARG A 20 21.67 3.97 -14.00
CA ARG A 20 22.26 5.30 -13.72
C ARG A 20 23.76 5.36 -13.99
N ALA A 21 24.47 4.26 -13.81
CA ALA A 21 25.91 4.16 -14.09
C ALA A 21 26.23 3.90 -15.58
N SER A 22 25.23 3.48 -16.37
CA SER A 22 25.40 3.13 -17.78
C SER A 22 25.65 4.37 -18.64
N LYS A 23 26.60 4.25 -19.57
CA LYS A 23 26.88 5.25 -20.62
C LYS A 23 26.51 4.76 -22.02
N SER A 24 25.99 3.53 -22.14
CA SER A 24 25.63 2.91 -23.40
C SER A 24 24.12 2.89 -23.56
N ASN A 25 23.62 3.42 -24.67
CA ASN A 25 22.18 3.43 -24.96
C ASN A 25 21.63 1.99 -25.04
N THR A 26 22.35 1.07 -25.68
CA THR A 26 21.92 -0.32 -25.79
C THR A 26 21.82 -1.00 -24.42
N VAL A 27 22.82 -0.80 -23.55
CA VAL A 27 22.80 -1.37 -22.19
C VAL A 27 21.68 -0.76 -21.36
N SER A 28 21.43 0.54 -21.54
CA SER A 28 20.35 1.24 -20.83
C SER A 28 18.97 0.73 -21.25
N CYS A 29 18.74 0.47 -22.54
CA CYS A 29 17.49 -0.12 -23.01
C CYS A 29 17.25 -1.51 -22.40
N VAL A 30 18.26 -2.39 -22.39
CA VAL A 30 18.12 -3.74 -21.83
C VAL A 30 17.86 -3.69 -20.31
N LEU A 31 18.53 -2.79 -19.60
CA LEU A 31 18.28 -2.60 -18.16
C LEU A 31 16.88 -2.07 -17.88
N GLN A 32 16.36 -1.16 -18.72
CA GLN A 32 14.98 -0.68 -18.60
C GLN A 32 13.97 -1.79 -18.85
N GLU A 33 14.15 -2.60 -19.91
CA GLU A 33 13.27 -3.76 -20.17
C GLU A 33 13.27 -4.75 -19.00
N ALA A 34 14.44 -4.99 -18.40
CA ALA A 34 14.54 -5.87 -17.24
C ALA A 34 13.77 -5.31 -16.02
N ILE A 35 13.82 -4.00 -15.78
CA ILE A 35 13.04 -3.33 -14.73
C ILE A 35 11.53 -3.50 -15.01
N ASP A 36 11.10 -3.21 -16.23
CA ASP A 36 9.68 -3.28 -16.62
C ASP A 36 9.11 -4.69 -16.44
N ILE A 37 9.90 -5.74 -16.77
CA ILE A 37 9.50 -7.14 -16.53
C ILE A 37 9.28 -7.40 -15.04
N ARG A 38 10.22 -7.01 -14.17
CA ARG A 38 10.04 -7.21 -12.72
C ARG A 38 8.84 -6.43 -12.19
N GLN A 39 8.60 -5.23 -12.72
CA GLN A 39 7.45 -4.41 -12.35
C GLN A 39 6.13 -5.13 -12.68
N ASN A 40 6.02 -5.70 -13.88
CA ASN A 40 4.84 -6.46 -14.30
C ASN A 40 4.66 -7.73 -13.46
N GLU A 41 5.73 -8.46 -13.15
CA GLU A 41 5.67 -9.64 -12.28
C GLU A 41 5.22 -9.26 -10.86
N ILE A 42 5.63 -8.10 -10.35
CA ILE A 42 5.12 -7.58 -9.08
C ILE A 42 3.62 -7.29 -9.20
N ASP A 43 3.17 -6.67 -10.28
CA ASP A 43 1.76 -6.35 -10.50
C ASP A 43 0.89 -7.61 -10.62
N GLU A 44 1.38 -8.69 -11.22
CA GLU A 44 0.70 -9.99 -11.23
C GLU A 44 0.66 -10.67 -9.85
N LEU A 45 1.67 -10.40 -9.01
CA LEU A 45 1.73 -10.89 -7.63
C LEU A 45 0.96 -10.00 -6.65
N LYS A 46 0.57 -8.78 -7.05
CA LYS A 46 -0.21 -7.89 -6.20
C LYS A 46 -1.60 -8.50 -5.97
N PRO A 47 -2.10 -8.43 -4.73
CA PRO A 47 -3.44 -8.91 -4.43
C PRO A 47 -4.49 -8.11 -5.23
N ASN A 48 -5.43 -8.79 -5.91
CA ASN A 48 -6.54 -8.19 -6.69
C ASN A 48 -7.66 -7.61 -5.79
N GLY A 49 -7.31 -7.09 -4.62
CA GLY A 49 -8.24 -6.74 -3.57
C GLY A 49 -7.64 -5.67 -2.66
N VAL A 50 -8.46 -5.15 -1.76
CA VAL A 50 -8.08 -4.06 -0.86
C VAL A 50 -8.03 -4.51 0.58
N VAL A 51 -7.21 -3.82 1.35
CA VAL A 51 -7.19 -3.95 2.80
C VAL A 51 -8.35 -3.11 3.36
N LEU A 52 -9.12 -3.75 4.24
CA LEU A 52 -10.11 -3.09 5.06
C LEU A 52 -9.65 -3.10 6.52
N VAL A 53 -9.77 -1.96 7.16
CA VAL A 53 -9.36 -1.74 8.55
C VAL A 53 -10.57 -1.36 9.38
N ASP A 54 -10.75 -2.05 10.49
CA ASP A 54 -11.62 -1.60 11.58
C ASP A 54 -10.74 -0.95 12.64
N VAL A 55 -11.12 0.22 13.12
CA VAL A 55 -10.35 1.04 14.07
C VAL A 55 -11.25 1.47 15.21
N LEU A 56 -10.76 1.30 16.44
CA LEU A 56 -11.31 1.91 17.65
C LEU A 56 -10.36 3.01 18.09
N LEU A 57 -10.85 4.25 18.13
CA LEU A 57 -10.10 5.39 18.63
C LEU A 57 -10.21 5.48 20.15
N LYS A 58 -9.22 6.09 20.79
CA LYS A 58 -9.14 6.28 22.26
C LYS A 58 -10.29 7.10 22.84
N ASP A 59 -10.95 7.92 22.02
CA ASP A 59 -12.14 8.67 22.41
C ASP A 59 -13.43 7.83 22.40
N GLY A 60 -13.33 6.56 21.97
CA GLY A 60 -14.43 5.60 21.87
C GLY A 60 -15.09 5.54 20.50
N THR A 61 -14.62 6.31 19.51
CA THR A 61 -15.15 6.28 18.14
C THR A 61 -14.75 4.99 17.43
N GLU A 62 -15.73 4.27 16.86
CA GLU A 62 -15.50 3.09 16.04
C GLU A 62 -15.65 3.42 14.55
N LEU A 63 -14.61 3.15 13.77
CA LEU A 63 -14.61 3.25 12.31
C LEU A 63 -14.48 1.85 11.71
N LYS A 64 -15.47 1.42 10.93
CA LYS A 64 -15.54 0.06 10.38
C LYS A 64 -15.42 0.04 8.87
N GLN A 65 -14.79 -1.01 8.35
CA GLN A 65 -14.56 -1.24 6.93
C GLN A 65 -13.93 -0.03 6.25
N CYS A 66 -12.82 0.45 6.80
CA CYS A 66 -12.09 1.59 6.24
C CYS A 66 -11.06 1.11 5.21
N LEU A 67 -11.03 1.77 4.05
CA LEU A 67 -9.84 1.76 3.21
C LEU A 67 -8.74 2.55 3.90
N LEU A 68 -7.52 2.04 3.79
CA LEU A 68 -6.32 2.65 4.37
C LEU A 68 -5.44 3.20 3.24
N PHE A 69 -5.04 4.47 3.39
CA PHE A 69 -4.17 5.17 2.46
C PHE A 69 -3.00 5.82 3.19
N SER A 70 -1.87 5.95 2.50
CA SER A 70 -0.74 6.75 2.96
C SER A 70 -1.02 8.23 2.76
N VAL A 71 -0.85 9.03 3.82
CA VAL A 71 -0.92 10.49 3.74
C VAL A 71 0.24 11.11 2.96
N LYS A 72 1.33 10.35 2.76
CA LYS A 72 2.51 10.78 2.01
C LYS A 72 2.34 10.59 0.50
N ASP A 73 1.33 9.83 0.07
CA ASP A 73 1.11 9.56 -1.34
C ASP A 73 0.34 10.72 -1.99
N GLY A 74 0.82 11.15 -3.17
CA GLY A 74 0.22 12.26 -3.90
C GLY A 74 -1.17 11.96 -4.49
N ILE A 75 -1.74 12.96 -5.17
CA ILE A 75 -3.04 12.86 -5.86
C ILE A 75 -3.05 11.62 -6.77
N GLY A 76 -3.97 10.69 -6.51
CA GLY A 76 -4.07 9.39 -7.19
C GLY A 76 -3.57 8.19 -6.38
N SER A 77 -3.37 8.34 -5.06
CA SER A 77 -3.04 7.21 -4.20
C SER A 77 -4.17 6.17 -4.21
N HIS A 78 -3.77 4.89 -4.22
CA HIS A 78 -4.68 3.76 -4.18
C HIS A 78 -4.78 3.27 -2.74
N ALA A 79 -5.92 2.68 -2.39
CA ALA A 79 -6.06 1.99 -1.12
C ALA A 79 -5.01 0.87 -1.04
N LEU A 80 -4.46 0.65 0.16
CA LEU A 80 -3.50 -0.43 0.37
C LEU A 80 -4.13 -1.77 0.03
N THR A 81 -3.34 -2.63 -0.60
CA THR A 81 -3.74 -3.99 -0.98
C THR A 81 -3.01 -5.07 -0.18
N ASP A 82 -2.04 -4.67 0.66
CA ASP A 82 -1.22 -5.57 1.47
C ASP A 82 -1.46 -5.39 2.98
N THR A 83 -1.89 -6.46 3.65
CA THR A 83 -2.20 -6.42 5.09
C THR A 83 -0.98 -6.31 6.00
N TYR A 84 0.21 -6.68 5.56
CA TYR A 84 1.44 -6.51 6.33
C TYR A 84 1.85 -5.04 6.31
N ILE A 85 1.87 -4.43 5.12
CA ILE A 85 2.16 -2.99 4.96
C ILE A 85 1.14 -2.15 5.74
N ALA A 86 -0.15 -2.51 5.67
CA ALA A 86 -1.19 -1.85 6.46
C ALA A 86 -0.90 -1.87 7.97
N ARG A 87 -0.45 -3.00 8.51
CA ARG A 87 -0.08 -3.11 9.93
C ARG A 87 1.15 -2.28 10.28
N GLU A 88 2.17 -2.28 9.41
CA GLU A 88 3.35 -1.43 9.61
C GLU A 88 2.94 0.05 9.60
N MET A 89 2.09 0.47 8.68
CA MET A 89 1.63 1.87 8.62
C MET A 89 0.85 2.28 9.87
N LEU A 90 -0.08 1.45 10.34
CA LEU A 90 -0.86 1.73 11.55
C LEU A 90 0.00 1.79 12.83
N THR A 91 1.27 1.39 12.78
CA THR A 91 2.17 1.36 13.95
C THR A 91 3.42 2.22 13.82
N GLN A 92 3.90 2.50 12.61
CA GLN A 92 5.16 3.21 12.35
C GLN A 92 4.96 4.60 11.76
N GLU A 93 3.83 4.86 11.10
CA GLU A 93 3.54 6.18 10.56
C GLU A 93 2.87 7.07 11.60
N ASP A 94 3.11 8.38 11.56
CA ASP A 94 2.48 9.33 12.50
C ASP A 94 0.98 9.50 12.19
N GLU A 95 0.61 9.44 10.91
CA GLU A 95 -0.73 9.72 10.43
C GLU A 95 -1.09 8.80 9.25
N VAL A 96 -2.35 8.41 9.19
CA VAL A 96 -2.93 7.60 8.10
C VAL A 96 -4.23 8.22 7.64
N TYR A 97 -4.61 8.02 6.37
CA TYR A 97 -5.93 8.42 5.89
C TYR A 97 -6.86 7.21 5.84
N LEU A 98 -8.02 7.34 6.47
CA LEU A 98 -9.07 6.32 6.50
C LEU A 98 -10.30 6.81 5.78
N GLN A 99 -10.93 5.92 5.02
CA GLN A 99 -12.22 6.16 4.37
C GLN A 99 -13.15 4.97 4.57
N GLN A 100 -14.26 5.15 5.28
CA GLN A 100 -15.30 4.14 5.41
C GLN A 100 -15.95 3.90 4.05
N VAL A 101 -16.07 2.63 3.67
CA VAL A 101 -16.68 2.24 2.38
C VAL A 101 -18.15 1.89 2.49
N ASN A 102 -18.65 1.66 3.70
CA ASN A 102 -20.02 1.23 3.92
C ASN A 102 -20.81 2.39 4.54
N GLU A 103 -21.62 3.07 3.73
CA GLU A 103 -22.45 4.20 4.14
C GLU A 103 -23.42 3.85 5.28
N GLU A 104 -23.81 2.58 5.45
CA GLU A 104 -24.65 2.15 6.58
C GLU A 104 -23.89 2.13 7.91
N LEU A 105 -22.55 2.06 7.87
CA LEU A 105 -21.67 2.06 9.04
C LEU A 105 -21.05 3.44 9.32
N GLY A 106 -21.21 4.39 8.40
CA GLY A 106 -20.69 5.75 8.50
C GLY A 106 -20.12 6.27 7.18
N ASP A 107 -19.85 7.57 7.14
CA ASP A 107 -19.33 8.30 5.97
C ASP A 107 -17.98 8.97 6.24
N PHE A 108 -17.24 8.48 7.25
CA PHE A 108 -15.96 9.07 7.64
C PHE A 108 -14.92 8.96 6.51
N ALA A 109 -14.29 10.09 6.20
CA ALA A 109 -13.15 10.17 5.31
C ALA A 109 -12.19 11.26 5.81
N GLY A 110 -11.01 10.88 6.26
CA GLY A 110 -10.09 11.82 6.88
C GLY A 110 -8.79 11.21 7.38
N ASN A 111 -7.87 12.09 7.73
CA ASN A 111 -6.64 11.72 8.41
C ASN A 111 -6.91 11.36 9.88
N ILE A 112 -6.17 10.38 10.39
CA ILE A 112 -6.16 9.93 11.78
C ILE A 112 -4.70 9.81 12.22
N GLU A 113 -4.37 10.42 13.36
CA GLU A 113 -3.09 10.17 14.03
C GLU A 113 -3.06 8.73 14.53
N THR A 114 -2.02 7.96 14.20
CA THR A 114 -1.94 6.55 14.61
C THR A 114 -1.82 6.42 16.13
N SER A 115 -1.32 7.46 16.81
CA SER A 115 -1.30 7.54 18.27
C SER A 115 -2.68 7.60 18.91
N ASP A 116 -3.73 7.97 18.18
CA ASP A 116 -5.10 8.02 18.68
C ASP A 116 -5.85 6.69 18.51
N ILE A 117 -5.25 5.74 17.82
CA ILE A 117 -5.79 4.38 17.66
C ILE A 117 -5.54 3.59 18.96
N ASP A 118 -6.62 3.07 19.54
CA ASP A 118 -6.55 2.19 20.71
C ASP A 118 -6.43 0.73 20.26
N GLU A 119 -7.34 0.30 19.37
CA GLU A 119 -7.35 -1.04 18.80
C GLU A 119 -7.60 -0.97 17.29
N TYR A 120 -7.05 -1.94 16.55
CA TYR A 120 -7.33 -2.08 15.13
C TYR A 120 -7.38 -3.53 14.69
N SER A 121 -8.15 -3.81 13.65
CA SER A 121 -8.20 -5.08 12.95
C SER A 121 -7.98 -4.85 11.46
N VAL A 122 -7.13 -5.68 10.85
CA VAL A 122 -6.80 -5.60 9.42
C VAL A 122 -7.32 -6.86 8.73
N SER A 123 -8.17 -6.66 7.72
CA SER A 123 -8.75 -7.69 6.88
C SER A 123 -8.46 -7.41 5.41
N TYR A 124 -8.59 -8.44 4.58
CA TYR A 124 -8.36 -8.34 3.13
C TYR A 124 -9.61 -8.81 2.40
N THR A 125 -10.06 -8.06 1.41
CA THR A 125 -11.20 -8.43 0.57
C THR A 125 -10.85 -8.38 -0.90
N ASN A 126 -11.27 -9.41 -1.63
CA ASN A 126 -11.23 -9.49 -3.10
C ASN A 126 -12.53 -8.99 -3.73
N GLU A 127 -13.51 -8.59 -2.93
CA GLU A 127 -14.77 -8.08 -3.46
C GLU A 127 -14.54 -6.70 -4.06
N ILE A 128 -15.07 -6.48 -5.26
CA ILE A 128 -15.11 -5.14 -5.87
C ILE A 128 -16.04 -4.31 -5.00
N ILE A 129 -15.46 -3.48 -4.15
CA ILE A 129 -16.19 -2.44 -3.43
C ILE A 129 -16.61 -1.42 -4.50
N LYS A 130 -17.90 -1.40 -4.82
CA LYS A 130 -18.50 -0.51 -5.82
C LYS A 130 -18.89 0.82 -5.23
#